data_AF-A0A3P7DRI0-F1
#
_entry.id   AF-A0A3P7DRI0-F1
#
_cell.length_a   1.000
_cell.length_b   1.000
_cell.length_c   1.000
_cell.angle_alpha   90.00
_cell.angle_beta   90.00
_cell.angle_gamma   90.00
#
_symmetry.space_group_name_H-M   'P 1'
#
loop_
_entity.id
_entity.type
_entity.pdbx_description
1 polymer ?
#
loop_
_entity_poly.entity_id
_entity_poly.type
_entity_poly.pdbx_seq_one_letter_code
_entity_poly.pdbx_strand_id
1 'polypeptide(L)'
;MKKIMEMVPSTVGEDWYSLWQEYEANETKEAKIVKHLDKFDMIVQASHYEQKYGIDLEEFFTTTKDSFTLEPFMSWNEELRMKRYIRKNATQENN
;
A
#
# COMPACT_ATOMS: atom_id res chain seq x y z
N MET A 1 -10.63 17.62 -0.85
CA MET A 1 -9.60 18.44 -0.17
C MET A 1 -10.09 19.83 0.24
N LYS A 2 -10.60 20.69 -0.66
CA LYS A 2 -11.00 22.08 -0.33
C LYS A 2 -11.91 22.23 0.92
N LYS A 3 -12.95 21.39 1.04
CA LYS A 3 -13.82 21.38 2.23
C LYS A 3 -13.09 21.03 3.54
N ILE A 4 -12.04 20.21 3.47
CA ILE A 4 -11.23 19.83 4.65
C ILE A 4 -10.32 21.00 5.05
N MET A 5 -9.80 21.75 4.08
CA MET A 5 -8.98 22.94 4.35
C MET A 5 -9.75 24.00 5.14
N GLU A 6 -11.04 24.17 4.86
CA GLU A 6 -11.91 25.13 5.55
C GLU A 6 -12.22 24.74 7.00
N MET A 7 -11.92 23.50 7.41
CA MET A 7 -12.16 23.01 8.77
C MET A 7 -10.98 23.24 9.72
N VAL A 8 -9.85 23.73 9.21
CA VAL A 8 -8.61 23.96 9.97
C VAL A 8 -8.14 25.41 9.79
N PRO A 9 -7.25 25.92 10.66
CA PRO A 9 -6.63 27.24 10.45
C PRO A 9 -6.06 27.36 9.05
N SER A 10 -6.22 28.54 8.42
CA SER A 10 -5.95 28.72 6.98
C SER A 10 -4.54 28.28 6.57
N THR A 11 -3.53 28.61 7.37
CA THR A 11 -2.14 28.21 7.12
C THR A 11 -1.97 26.69 7.09
N VAL A 12 -2.62 25.97 8.00
CA VAL A 12 -2.60 24.50 8.04
C VAL A 12 -3.34 23.90 6.86
N GLY A 13 -4.49 24.49 6.51
CA GLY A 13 -5.29 24.05 5.36
C GLY A 13 -4.52 24.19 4.05
N GLU A 14 -3.82 25.31 3.85
CA GLU A 14 -2.95 25.55 2.70
C GLU A 14 -1.80 24.54 2.63
N ASP A 15 -1.10 24.29 3.74
CA ASP A 15 -0.02 23.30 3.81
C ASP A 15 -0.52 21.89 3.45
N TRP A 16 -1.65 21.46 4.01
CA TRP A 16 -2.22 20.14 3.72
C TRP A 16 -2.65 20.00 2.25
N TYR A 17 -3.20 21.06 1.68
CA TYR A 17 -3.57 21.05 0.27
C TYR A 17 -2.34 20.93 -0.62
N SER A 18 -1.28 21.66 -0.31
CA SER A 18 0.00 21.56 -1.03
C SER A 18 0.57 20.13 -0.96
N LEU A 19 0.63 19.53 0.23
CA LEU A 19 1.08 18.15 0.43
C LEU A 19 0.20 17.13 -0.32
N TRP A 20 -1.12 17.32 -0.30
CA TRP A 20 -2.04 16.48 -1.06
C TRP A 20 -1.78 16.60 -2.56
N GLN A 21 -1.61 17.81 -3.09
CA GLN A 21 -1.29 18.02 -4.50
C GLN A 21 0.05 17.38 -4.88
N GLU A 22 1.05 17.47 -4.02
CA GLU A 22 2.35 16.83 -4.22
C GLU A 22 2.22 15.29 -4.34
N TYR A 23 1.49 14.68 -3.40
CA TYR A 23 1.23 13.24 -3.41
C TYR A 23 0.43 12.77 -4.64
N GLU A 24 -0.58 13.54 -5.04
CA GLU A 24 -1.39 13.23 -6.23
C GLU A 24 -0.56 13.33 -7.51
N ALA A 25 0.24 14.39 -7.65
CA ALA A 25 1.13 14.61 -8.79
C ALA A 25 2.18 13.48 -8.91
N ASN A 26 2.64 12.93 -7.78
CA ASN A 26 3.58 11.81 -7.74
C ASN A 26 4.90 12.10 -8.49
N GLU A 27 5.38 13.34 -8.41
CA GLU A 27 6.57 13.79 -9.15
C GLU A 27 7.81 13.85 -8.25
N THR A 28 7.62 14.29 -6.99
CA THR A 28 8.69 14.41 -5.99
C THR A 28 9.16 13.02 -5.53
N LYS A 29 10.37 12.97 -4.98
CA LYS A 29 10.94 11.73 -4.46
C LYS A 29 10.11 11.22 -3.28
N GLU A 30 9.72 12.12 -2.39
CA GLU A 30 8.89 11.87 -1.22
C GLU A 30 7.52 11.33 -1.63
N ALA A 31 6.82 11.97 -2.56
CA ALA A 31 5.52 11.50 -3.04
C ALA A 31 5.61 10.09 -3.64
N LYS A 32 6.62 9.82 -4.47
CA LYS A 32 6.86 8.49 -5.06
C LYS A 32 7.10 7.42 -4.00
N ILE A 33 7.91 7.73 -2.99
CA ILE A 33 8.19 6.81 -1.87
C ILE A 33 6.90 6.54 -1.08
N VAL A 34 6.15 7.59 -0.73
CA VAL A 34 4.89 7.44 0.03
C VAL A 34 3.86 6.64 -0.76
N LYS A 35 3.77 6.81 -2.08
CA LYS A 35 2.84 6.06 -2.93
C LYS A 35 3.20 4.57 -3.04
N HIS A 36 4.50 4.24 -3.02
CA HIS A 36 4.94 2.85 -2.89
C HIS A 36 4.63 2.28 -1.50
N LEU A 37 4.89 3.06 -0.45
CA LEU A 37 4.61 2.64 0.93
C LEU A 37 3.13 2.36 1.15
N ASP A 38 2.24 3.22 0.67
CA ASP A 38 0.78 3.07 0.76
C ASP A 38 0.29 1.76 0.11
N LYS A 39 0.75 1.48 -1.12
CA LYS A 39 0.42 0.21 -1.79
C LYS A 39 1.03 -1.01 -1.11
N PHE A 40 2.23 -0.88 -0.54
CA PHE A 40 2.88 -1.96 0.18
C PHE A 40 2.12 -2.28 1.48
N ASP A 41 1.75 -1.25 2.23
CA ASP A 41 0.93 -1.40 3.45
C ASP A 41 -0.40 -2.10 3.14
N MET A 42 -1.05 -1.74 2.03
CA MET A 42 -2.28 -2.39 1.58
C MET A 42 -2.13 -3.92 1.41
N ILE A 43 -1.06 -4.40 0.76
CA ILE A 43 -0.85 -5.84 0.56
C ILE A 43 -0.36 -6.56 1.82
N VAL A 44 0.36 -5.87 2.70
CA VAL A 44 0.70 -6.40 4.03
C VAL A 44 -0.57 -6.64 4.83
N GLN A 45 -1.48 -5.67 4.84
CA GLN A 45 -2.77 -5.77 5.53
C GLN A 45 -3.66 -6.87 4.94
N ALA A 46 -3.70 -7.02 3.61
CA ALA A 46 -4.39 -8.13 2.96
C ALA A 46 -3.80 -9.47 3.41
N SER A 47 -2.47 -9.66 3.35
CA SER A 47 -1.82 -10.89 3.83
C SER A 47 -2.11 -11.18 5.31
N HIS A 48 -2.18 -10.14 6.15
CA HIS A 48 -2.57 -10.31 7.56
C HIS A 48 -4.02 -10.80 7.70
N TYR A 49 -4.96 -10.23 6.95
CA TYR A 49 -6.36 -10.63 7.00
C TYR A 49 -6.62 -12.03 6.45
N GLU A 50 -5.92 -12.45 5.40
CA GLU A 50 -5.99 -13.84 4.92
C GLU A 50 -5.60 -14.83 6.03
N GLN A 51 -4.52 -14.55 6.75
CA GLN A 51 -4.08 -15.40 7.87
C GLN A 51 -5.06 -15.37 9.04
N LYS A 52 -5.59 -14.19 9.36
CA LYS A 52 -6.45 -14.00 10.52
C LYS A 52 -7.83 -14.62 10.33
N TYR A 53 -8.38 -14.56 9.13
CA TYR A 53 -9.78 -14.92 8.86
C TYR A 53 -9.94 -16.09 7.88
N GLY A 54 -8.86 -16.59 7.28
CA GLY A 54 -8.93 -17.70 6.32
C GLY A 54 -9.66 -17.34 5.01
N ILE A 55 -9.73 -16.05 4.68
CA ILE A 55 -10.33 -15.55 3.45
C ILE A 55 -9.28 -15.40 2.35
N ASP A 56 -9.69 -15.42 1.08
CA ASP A 56 -8.81 -15.13 -0.05
C ASP A 56 -8.92 -13.66 -0.45
N LEU A 57 -7.80 -12.95 -0.44
CA LEU A 57 -7.69 -11.55 -0.83
C LEU A 57 -6.74 -11.37 -2.03
N GLU A 58 -6.69 -12.37 -2.92
CA GLU A 58 -5.89 -12.40 -4.15
C GLU A 58 -6.02 -11.12 -5.01
N GLU A 59 -7.19 -10.49 -5.04
CA GLU A 59 -7.42 -9.25 -5.80
C GLU A 59 -6.44 -8.13 -5.39
N PHE A 60 -6.14 -8.00 -4.09
CA PHE A 60 -5.17 -7.00 -3.60
C PHE A 60 -3.75 -7.29 -4.10
N PHE A 61 -3.41 -8.55 -4.31
CA PHE A 61 -2.09 -8.96 -4.81
C PHE A 61 -1.99 -8.86 -6.34
N THR A 62 -3.06 -9.15 -7.06
CA THR A 62 -3.06 -9.06 -8.53
C THR A 62 -3.03 -7.61 -9.01
N THR A 63 -3.83 -6.72 -8.39
CA THR A 63 -3.91 -5.29 -8.76
C THR A 63 -2.62 -4.52 -8.50
N THR A 64 -1.77 -4.99 -7.58
CA THR A 64 -0.52 -4.34 -7.19
C THR A 64 0.74 -4.98 -7.76
N LYS A 65 0.61 -6.03 -8.59
CA LYS A 65 1.75 -6.84 -9.06
C LYS A 65 2.87 -6.00 -9.67
N ASP A 66 2.51 -5.05 -10.53
CA ASP A 66 3.46 -4.21 -11.27
C ASP A 66 3.55 -2.78 -10.69
N SER A 67 3.07 -2.57 -9.46
CA SER A 67 3.02 -1.25 -8.83
C SER A 67 4.32 -0.81 -8.18
N PHE A 68 5.27 -1.71 -7.94
CA PHE A 68 6.51 -1.43 -7.23
C PHE A 68 7.68 -1.35 -8.19
N THR A 69 8.32 -0.19 -8.27
CA THR A 69 9.45 0.07 -9.17
C THR A 69 10.66 0.68 -8.46
N LEU A 70 10.59 0.84 -7.14
CA LEU A 70 11.63 1.45 -6.31
C LEU A 70 12.04 0.48 -5.21
N GLU A 71 13.33 0.45 -4.89
CA GLU A 71 13.84 -0.21 -3.68
C GLU A 71 13.62 0.66 -2.43
N PRO A 72 13.38 0.06 -1.25
CA PRO A 72 13.36 -1.38 -0.97
C PRO A 72 12.02 -2.10 -1.28
N PHE A 73 11.04 -1.39 -1.88
CA PHE A 73 9.68 -1.89 -2.04
C PHE A 73 9.57 -3.10 -2.99
N MET A 74 10.43 -3.19 -4.00
CA MET A 74 10.49 -4.37 -4.87
C MET A 74 10.89 -5.60 -4.07
N SER A 75 12.03 -5.53 -3.36
CA SER A 75 12.51 -6.62 -2.50
C SER A 75 11.47 -7.02 -1.44
N TRP A 76 10.84 -6.04 -0.78
CA TRP A 76 9.80 -6.31 0.22
C TRP A 76 8.54 -6.96 -0.39
N ASN A 77 8.11 -6.51 -1.57
CA ASN A 77 6.96 -7.08 -2.27
C ASN A 77 7.22 -8.54 -2.66
N GLU A 78 8.42 -8.86 -3.14
CA GLU A 78 8.82 -10.24 -3.45
C GLU A 78 8.82 -11.12 -2.19
N GLU A 79 9.44 -10.65 -1.10
CA GLU A 79 9.50 -11.37 0.17
C GLU A 79 8.09 -11.66 0.73
N LEU A 80 7.21 -10.66 0.71
CA LEU A 80 5.83 -10.80 1.19
C LEU A 80 5.05 -11.82 0.35
N ARG A 81 5.16 -11.76 -0.97
CA ARG A 81 4.48 -12.69 -1.88
C ARG A 81 4.99 -14.11 -1.73
N MET A 82 6.30 -14.29 -1.51
CA MET A 82 6.89 -15.59 -1.22
C MET A 82 6.34 -16.17 0.10
N LYS A 83 6.33 -15.38 1.18
CA LYS A 83 5.76 -15.80 2.47
C LYS A 83 4.29 -16.18 2.33
N ARG A 84 3.52 -15.41 1.56
CA ARG A 84 2.12 -15.72 1.26
C ARG A 84 1.96 -17.03 0.48
N TYR A 85 2.75 -17.23 -0.56
CA TYR A 85 2.73 -18.46 -1.37
C TYR A 85 2.99 -19.71 -0.52
N ILE A 86 4.04 -19.69 0.31
CA ILE A 86 4.38 -20.79 1.21
C ILE A 86 3.21 -21.12 2.14
N ARG A 87 2.57 -20.11 2.74
CA ARG A 87 1.42 -20.32 3.65
C ARG A 87 0.19 -20.89 2.95
N LYS A 88 -0.12 -20.40 1.74
CA LYS A 88 -1.26 -20.92 0.96
C LYS A 88 -1.08 -22.40 0.64
N ASN A 89 0.11 -22.82 0.24
CA ASN A 89 0.39 -24.22 -0.08
C ASN A 89 0.45 -25.13 1.17
N ALA A 90 1.03 -24.65 2.28
CA ALA A 90 1.03 -25.40 3.53
C ALA A 90 -0.40 -25.68 4.07
N THR A 91 -1.37 -24.83 3.72
CA THR A 91 -2.78 -25.04 4.08
C THR A 91 -3.45 -26.08 3.19
N GLN A 92 -3.01 -26.24 1.93
CA GLN A 92 -3.56 -27.20 0.98
C GLN A 92 -3.11 -28.64 1.26
N GLU A 93 -1.90 -28.84 1.79
CA GLU A 93 -1.39 -30.18 2.13
C GLU A 93 -2.05 -30.80 3.37
N ASN A 94 -2.78 -30.00 4.17
CA ASN A 94 -3.40 -30.45 5.41
C ASN A 94 -4.93 -30.72 5.30
N ASN A 95 -5.49 -30.67 4.09
CA ASN A 95 -6.89 -30.96 3.78
C ASN A 95 -7.01 -32.14 2.81
#